data_AF-A0A349EQX2-F1
#
_entry.id   AF-A0A349EQX2-F1
#
_cell.length_a   1.000
_cell.length_b   1.000
_cell.length_c   1.000
_cell.angle_alpha   90.00
_cell.angle_beta   90.00
_cell.angle_gamma   90.00
#
_symmetry.space_group_name_H-M   'P 1'
#
loop_
_entity.id
_entity.type
_entity.pdbx_description
1 polymer ?
#
loop_
_entity_poly.entity_id
_entity_poly.type
_entity_poly.pdbx_seq_one_letter_code
_entity_poly.pdbx_strand_id
1 'polypeptide(L)'
;MISLEMVGFFCDSKDCQGYPFSCIGWFYPDKGEYIALVGNRHSKTFTKELKKAFSAVSSVPLETLNAPSFVTGVDFSDHRNLWKFGFPAVMATDTSFYRNPHYHRETDTAGTLDYRKTAELVTGLAEALRGL
;
A
#
# COMPACT_ATOMS: atom_id res chain seq x y z
N MET A 1 -6.90 4.15 -11.54
CA MET A 1 -5.85 5.07 -11.03
C MET A 1 -5.20 4.46 -9.79
N ILE A 2 -3.88 4.63 -9.64
CA ILE A 2 -3.13 4.21 -8.46
C ILE A 2 -2.67 5.48 -7.73
N SER A 3 -3.05 5.63 -6.47
CA SER A 3 -2.54 6.68 -5.57
C SER A 3 -1.35 6.12 -4.82
N LEU A 4 -0.18 6.73 -4.95
CA LEU A 4 0.97 6.39 -4.11
C LEU A 4 0.83 7.18 -2.81
N GLU A 5 0.63 6.49 -1.70
CA GLU A 5 0.39 7.08 -0.38
C GLU A 5 1.44 6.57 0.58
N MET A 6 2.42 7.40 0.95
CA MET A 6 3.57 7.01 1.78
C MET A 6 4.19 5.70 1.30
N VAL A 7 5.24 5.82 0.51
CA VAL A 7 5.98 4.66 0.02
C VAL A 7 7.45 4.87 0.37
N GLY A 8 8.09 3.80 0.82
CA GLY A 8 9.53 3.76 1.02
C GLY A 8 9.97 3.49 2.44
N PHE A 9 9.08 3.53 3.43
CA PHE A 9 9.43 3.05 4.77
C PHE A 9 9.17 1.54 4.89
N PHE A 10 10.24 0.79 5.19
CA PHE A 10 10.19 -0.66 5.39
C PHE A 10 10.85 -1.02 6.71
N CYS A 11 10.34 -2.06 7.36
CA CYS A 11 10.91 -2.57 8.61
C CYS A 11 10.84 -4.10 8.64
N ASP A 12 11.88 -4.73 9.17
CA ASP A 12 12.06 -6.20 9.21
C ASP A 12 11.99 -6.76 10.64
N SER A 13 11.96 -5.88 11.65
CA SER A 13 11.79 -6.25 13.05
C SER A 13 10.38 -6.79 13.27
N LYS A 14 10.28 -7.81 14.12
CA LYS A 14 9.00 -8.37 14.53
C LYS A 14 8.07 -7.28 15.09
N ASP A 15 6.78 -7.39 14.80
CA ASP A 15 5.72 -6.50 15.30
C ASP A 15 5.86 -5.02 14.91
N CYS A 16 6.69 -4.69 13.90
CA CYS A 16 6.83 -3.31 13.41
C CYS A 16 5.65 -2.86 12.54
N GLN A 17 4.83 -3.80 12.07
CA GLN A 17 3.61 -3.51 11.32
C GLN A 17 2.39 -3.52 12.24
N GLY A 18 1.79 -2.35 12.44
CA GLY A 18 0.51 -2.19 13.15
C GLY A 18 -0.71 -2.31 12.23
N TYR A 19 -1.90 -2.40 12.84
CA TYR A 19 -3.19 -2.45 12.16
C TYR A 19 -4.27 -1.75 12.98
N PRO A 20 -5.36 -1.25 12.35
CA PRO A 20 -6.45 -0.60 13.08
C PRO A 20 -7.16 -1.54 14.07
N PHE A 21 -7.24 -2.82 13.73
CA PHE A 21 -7.83 -3.86 14.57
C PHE A 21 -6.88 -5.05 14.65
N SER A 22 -6.68 -5.60 15.86
CA SER A 22 -5.76 -6.72 16.10
C SER A 22 -6.10 -7.98 15.29
N CYS A 23 -7.39 -8.21 14.99
CA CYS A 23 -7.82 -9.34 14.17
C CYS A 23 -7.34 -9.26 12.72
N ILE A 24 -7.03 -8.06 12.19
CA ILE A 24 -6.43 -7.90 10.87
C ILE A 24 -5.02 -8.49 10.87
N GLY A 25 -4.26 -8.30 11.96
CA GLY A 25 -2.92 -8.86 12.11
C GLY A 25 -2.86 -10.39 12.11
N TRP A 26 -3.99 -11.11 12.19
CA TRP A 26 -4.02 -12.56 11.99
C TRP A 26 -3.95 -12.99 10.52
N PHE A 27 -4.23 -12.07 9.59
CA PHE A 27 -4.28 -12.34 8.15
C PHE A 27 -3.15 -11.67 7.36
N TYR A 28 -2.44 -10.72 7.97
CA TYR A 28 -1.40 -9.93 7.30
C TYR A 28 -0.09 -9.99 8.09
N PRO A 29 1.08 -9.74 7.44
CA PRO A 29 2.39 -9.87 8.08
C PRO A 29 2.58 -8.95 9.30
N ASP A 30 3.35 -9.41 10.29
CA ASP A 30 3.77 -8.60 11.45
C ASP A 30 5.01 -7.72 11.16
N LYS A 31 5.68 -7.97 10.02
CA LYS A 31 6.77 -7.16 9.47
C LYS A 31 6.29 -6.24 8.35
N GLY A 32 6.88 -5.06 8.26
CA GLY A 32 6.58 -4.03 7.27
C GLY A 32 7.42 -4.12 6.00
N GLU A 33 7.61 -5.32 5.44
CA GLU A 33 8.44 -5.54 4.24
C GLU A 33 7.65 -5.48 2.92
N TYR A 34 6.36 -5.17 2.99
CA TYR A 34 5.41 -5.24 1.88
C TYR A 34 4.76 -3.89 1.58
N ILE A 35 4.12 -3.79 0.42
CA ILE A 35 3.22 -2.69 0.04
C ILE A 35 1.78 -3.19 0.05
N ALA A 36 0.87 -2.41 0.62
CA ALA A 36 -0.56 -2.69 0.59
C ALA A 36 -1.22 -1.99 -0.61
N LEU A 37 -1.95 -2.75 -1.42
CA LEU A 37 -2.96 -2.23 -2.34
C LEU A 37 -4.32 -2.18 -1.64
N VAL A 38 -4.77 -0.98 -1.33
CA VAL A 38 -6.03 -0.73 -0.64
C VAL A 38 -7.07 -0.21 -1.63
N GLY A 39 -8.17 -0.94 -1.77
CA GLY A 39 -9.28 -0.65 -2.66
C GLY A 39 -10.63 -0.66 -1.94
N ASN A 40 -11.68 -0.17 -2.60
CA ASN A 40 -13.06 -0.43 -2.19
C ASN A 40 -13.61 -1.68 -2.91
N ARG A 41 -14.89 -2.01 -2.69
CA ARG A 41 -15.56 -3.14 -3.38
C ARG A 41 -15.54 -2.99 -4.91
N HIS A 42 -15.76 -1.78 -5.43
CA HIS A 42 -15.76 -1.50 -6.88
C HIS A 42 -14.36 -1.66 -7.50
N SER A 43 -13.31 -1.53 -6.70
CA SER A 43 -11.92 -1.64 -7.14
C SER A 43 -11.35 -3.05 -6.94
N LYS A 44 -12.16 -4.05 -6.55
CA LYS A 44 -11.71 -5.42 -6.25
C LYS A 44 -11.08 -6.14 -7.44
N THR A 45 -11.66 -5.97 -8.64
CA THR A 45 -11.06 -6.54 -9.86
C THR A 45 -9.71 -5.89 -10.13
N PHE A 46 -9.65 -4.57 -10.03
CA PHE A 46 -8.42 -3.81 -10.27
C PHE A 46 -7.30 -4.16 -9.28
N THR A 47 -7.59 -4.29 -7.97
CA THR A 47 -6.58 -4.73 -6.97
C THR A 47 -6.06 -6.15 -7.27
N LYS A 48 -6.95 -7.08 -7.65
CA LYS A 48 -6.58 -8.46 -7.96
C LYS A 48 -5.70 -8.56 -9.21
N GLU A 49 -6.08 -7.88 -10.28
CA GLU A 49 -5.35 -7.88 -11.54
C GLU A 49 -4.00 -7.18 -11.39
N LEU A 50 -3.97 -6.04 -10.70
CA LEU A 50 -2.73 -5.33 -10.41
C LEU A 50 -1.78 -6.16 -9.54
N LYS A 51 -2.26 -6.81 -8.47
CA LYS A 51 -1.42 -7.73 -7.67
C LYS A 51 -0.83 -8.84 -8.55
N LYS A 52 -1.65 -9.48 -9.37
CA LYS A 52 -1.21 -10.57 -10.25
C LYS A 52 -0.15 -10.09 -11.24
N ALA A 53 -0.39 -8.98 -11.94
CA ALA A 53 0.54 -8.43 -12.92
C ALA A 53 1.84 -7.97 -12.25
N PHE A 54 1.75 -7.28 -11.12
CA PHE A 54 2.91 -6.80 -10.35
C PHE A 54 3.80 -7.95 -9.85
N SER A 55 3.21 -8.99 -9.27
CA SER A 55 3.97 -10.16 -8.79
C SER A 55 4.65 -10.95 -9.89
N ALA A 56 4.31 -10.73 -11.17
CA ALA A 56 5.01 -11.35 -12.30
C ALA A 56 6.29 -10.59 -12.72
N VAL A 57 6.42 -9.32 -12.32
CA VAL A 57 7.50 -8.41 -12.77
C VAL A 57 8.33 -7.80 -11.65
N SER A 58 7.91 -7.95 -10.39
CA SER A 58 8.55 -7.36 -9.22
C SER A 58 8.68 -8.37 -8.07
N SER A 59 9.74 -8.25 -7.28
CA SER A 59 9.96 -9.06 -6.09
C SER A 59 9.48 -8.39 -4.80
N VAL A 60 9.10 -7.10 -4.84
CA VAL A 60 8.52 -6.40 -3.70
C VAL A 60 7.24 -7.12 -3.26
N PRO A 61 7.13 -7.57 -2.00
CA PRO A 61 5.92 -8.20 -1.51
C PRO A 61 4.72 -7.25 -1.57
N LEU A 62 3.57 -7.76 -2.02
CA LEU A 62 2.36 -6.97 -2.18
C LEU A 62 1.16 -7.65 -1.52
N GLU A 63 0.52 -6.93 -0.62
CA GLU A 63 -0.73 -7.35 0.03
C GLU A 63 -1.93 -6.55 -0.47
N THR A 64 -3.11 -7.13 -0.38
CA THR A 64 -4.35 -6.48 -0.85
C THR A 64 -5.38 -6.42 0.25
N LEU A 65 -6.06 -5.27 0.35
CA LEU A 65 -7.22 -5.08 1.19
C LEU A 65 -8.30 -4.38 0.37
N ASN A 66 -9.48 -5.00 0.26
CA ASN A 66 -10.66 -4.32 -0.27
C ASN A 66 -11.66 -4.13 0.86
N ALA A 67 -11.83 -2.90 1.33
CA ALA A 67 -12.62 -2.58 2.51
C ALA A 67 -13.51 -1.34 2.29
N PRO A 68 -14.57 -1.15 3.10
CA PRO A 68 -15.37 0.07 3.09
C PRO A 68 -14.56 1.30 3.55
N SER A 69 -14.88 2.48 3.02
CA SER A 69 -14.18 3.74 3.36
C SER A 69 -14.26 4.13 4.83
N PHE A 70 -15.24 3.63 5.60
CA PHE A 70 -15.35 3.94 7.04
C PHE A 70 -14.26 3.25 7.89
N VAL A 71 -13.51 2.30 7.33
CA VAL A 71 -12.39 1.66 8.03
C VAL A 71 -11.19 2.61 8.01
N THR A 72 -10.67 2.96 9.19
CA THR A 72 -9.55 3.89 9.35
C THR A 72 -8.34 3.49 8.49
N GLY A 73 -7.86 4.42 7.66
CA GLY A 73 -6.73 4.18 6.75
C GLY A 73 -7.13 3.74 5.34
N VAL A 74 -8.39 3.37 5.09
CA VAL A 74 -8.81 2.87 3.77
C VAL A 74 -9.00 3.99 2.75
N ASP A 75 -9.39 5.19 3.19
CA ASP A 75 -9.67 6.35 2.34
C ASP A 75 -8.70 7.52 2.57
N PHE A 76 -7.47 7.24 3.03
CA PHE A 76 -6.52 8.26 3.48
C PHE A 76 -5.64 8.87 2.38
N SER A 77 -5.99 8.64 1.11
CA SER A 77 -5.27 9.21 -0.04
C SER A 77 -6.25 9.63 -1.14
N ASP A 78 -5.71 10.13 -2.25
CA ASP A 78 -6.49 10.78 -3.31
C ASP A 78 -7.41 9.84 -4.09
N HIS A 79 -7.20 8.52 -4.01
CA HIS A 79 -8.10 7.52 -4.59
C HIS A 79 -9.54 7.66 -4.07
N ARG A 80 -9.74 8.18 -2.85
CA ARG A 80 -11.08 8.45 -2.28
C ARG A 80 -11.89 9.43 -3.12
N ASN A 81 -11.23 10.40 -3.75
CA ASN A 81 -11.89 11.42 -4.55
C ASN A 81 -12.49 10.79 -5.81
N LEU A 82 -11.81 9.80 -6.38
CA LEU A 82 -12.28 9.05 -7.54
C LEU A 82 -13.43 8.10 -7.18
N TRP A 83 -13.38 7.48 -6.01
CA TRP A 83 -14.47 6.66 -5.51
C TRP A 83 -15.78 7.43 -5.38
N LYS A 84 -15.74 8.72 -5.01
CA LYS A 84 -16.92 9.59 -4.95
C LYS A 84 -17.68 9.67 -6.28
N PHE A 85 -16.97 9.51 -7.40
CA PHE A 85 -17.54 9.52 -8.75
C PHE A 85 -17.69 8.12 -9.35
N GLY A 86 -17.51 7.06 -8.57
CA GLY A 86 -17.67 5.67 -9.02
C GLY A 86 -16.50 5.11 -9.83
N PHE A 87 -15.37 5.83 -9.94
CA PHE A 87 -14.20 5.32 -10.67
C PHE A 87 -13.41 4.31 -9.84
N PRO A 88 -12.97 3.17 -10.43
CA PRO A 88 -12.03 2.27 -9.79
C PRO A 88 -10.68 2.94 -9.53
N ALA A 89 -10.28 2.97 -8.27
CA ALA A 89 -9.01 3.55 -7.84
C ALA A 89 -8.47 2.78 -6.63
N VAL A 90 -7.14 2.68 -6.53
CA VAL A 90 -6.46 1.94 -5.48
C VAL A 90 -5.35 2.80 -4.89
N MET A 91 -5.10 2.63 -3.60
CA MET A 91 -3.97 3.22 -2.90
C MET A 91 -2.87 2.18 -2.76
N ALA A 92 -1.65 2.48 -3.19
CA ALA A 92 -0.47 1.70 -2.88
C ALA A 92 0.28 2.40 -1.75
N THR A 93 0.46 1.71 -0.62
CA THR A 93 1.00 2.32 0.61
C THR A 93 1.91 1.38 1.39
N ASP A 94 2.90 1.94 2.05
CA ASP A 94 3.67 1.30 3.12
C ASP A 94 2.90 1.27 4.46
N THR A 95 1.62 1.61 4.47
CA THR A 95 0.73 1.71 5.63
C THR A 95 1.02 2.88 6.59
N SER A 96 1.94 3.78 6.22
CA SER A 96 2.11 5.08 6.85
C SER A 96 2.25 4.98 8.37
N PHE A 97 1.43 5.69 9.15
CA PHE A 97 1.44 5.73 10.62
C PHE A 97 1.22 4.38 11.32
N TYR A 98 0.78 3.33 10.60
CA TYR A 98 0.77 1.97 11.16
C TYR A 98 2.16 1.33 11.19
N ARG A 99 3.13 1.87 10.44
CA ARG A 99 4.48 1.31 10.28
C ARG A 99 5.58 2.33 10.59
N ASN A 100 5.45 3.55 10.07
CA ASN A 100 6.47 4.59 10.12
C ASN A 100 6.36 5.40 11.43
N PRO A 101 7.31 5.24 12.38
CA PRO A 101 7.32 6.00 13.63
C PRO A 101 7.71 7.48 13.43
N HIS A 102 8.13 7.86 12.23
CA HIS A 102 8.50 9.22 11.85
C HIS A 102 7.35 10.02 11.22
N TYR A 103 6.22 9.38 10.91
CA TYR A 103 5.10 10.02 10.22
C TYR A 103 4.68 11.34 10.89
N HIS A 104 4.62 12.42 10.10
CA HIS A 104 4.31 13.79 10.56
C HIS A 104 5.25 14.31 11.67
N ARG A 105 6.52 13.91 11.65
CA ARG A 105 7.56 14.40 12.57
C ARG A 105 8.75 14.93 11.77
N GLU A 106 9.55 15.79 12.39
CA GLU A 106 10.80 16.32 11.80
C GLU A 106 11.84 15.23 11.50
N THR A 107 11.68 14.04 12.09
CA THR A 107 12.54 12.89 11.84
C THR A 107 12.16 12.11 10.56
N ASP A 108 11.08 12.49 9.88
CA ASP A 108 10.73 11.98 8.56
C ASP A 108 11.65 12.60 7.51
N THR A 109 12.79 11.95 7.30
CA THR A 109 13.88 12.47 6.48
C THR A 109 14.19 11.50 5.36
N ALA A 110 14.82 11.99 4.28
CA ALA A 110 15.26 11.14 3.16
C ALA A 110 16.06 9.90 3.61
N GLY A 111 16.81 9.99 4.72
CA GLY A 111 17.61 8.89 5.24
C GLY A 111 16.81 7.71 5.81
N THR A 112 15.51 7.86 6.06
CA THR A 112 14.65 6.78 6.59
C THR A 112 14.03 5.91 5.51
N LEU A 113 14.22 6.25 4.23
CA LEU A 113 13.57 5.59 3.10
C LEU A 113 14.48 4.54 2.43
N ASP A 114 13.89 3.40 2.06
CA ASP A 114 14.53 2.41 1.18
C ASP A 114 14.26 2.77 -0.28
N TYR A 115 15.16 3.56 -0.86
CA TYR A 115 15.06 3.98 -2.27
C TYR A 115 15.15 2.81 -3.25
N ARG A 116 15.85 1.72 -2.89
CA ARG A 116 15.99 0.56 -3.78
C ARG A 116 14.65 -0.14 -3.95
N LYS A 117 13.99 -0.48 -2.83
CA LYS A 117 12.65 -1.08 -2.85
C LYS A 117 11.61 -0.12 -3.42
N THR A 118 11.73 1.18 -3.16
CA THR A 118 10.81 2.19 -3.73
C THR A 118 10.95 2.29 -5.25
N ALA A 119 12.17 2.27 -5.79
CA ALA A 119 12.39 2.25 -7.23
C ALA A 119 11.85 0.97 -7.88
N GLU A 120 12.05 -0.18 -7.23
CA GLU A 120 11.49 -1.46 -7.68
C GLU A 120 9.95 -1.46 -7.66
N LEU A 121 9.34 -0.88 -6.61
CA LEU A 121 7.89 -0.70 -6.53
C LEU A 121 7.37 0.13 -7.70
N VAL A 122 7.92 1.33 -7.92
CA VAL A 122 7.43 2.23 -8.98
C VAL A 122 7.63 1.63 -10.36
N THR A 123 8.79 1.02 -10.62
CA THR A 123 9.07 0.34 -11.89
C THR A 123 8.14 -0.85 -12.09
N GLY A 124 7.96 -1.69 -11.06
CA GLY A 124 7.07 -2.83 -11.11
C GLY A 124 5.61 -2.44 -11.34
N LEU A 125 5.14 -1.34 -10.73
CA LEU A 125 3.79 -0.82 -10.96
C LEU A 125 3.63 -0.32 -12.40
N ALA A 126 4.63 0.36 -12.95
CA ALA A 126 4.61 0.84 -14.33
C ALA A 126 4.57 -0.33 -15.32
N GLU A 127 5.39 -1.37 -15.13
CA GLU A 127 5.40 -2.54 -16.00
C GLU A 127 4.13 -3.38 -15.86
N ALA A 128 3.61 -3.54 -14.63
CA ALA A 128 2.33 -4.21 -14.40
C ALA A 128 1.19 -3.53 -15.15
N LEU A 129 1.14 -2.19 -15.16
CA LEU A 129 0.12 -1.42 -15.87
C LEU A 129 0.22 -1.55 -17.39
N ARG A 130 1.40 -1.81 -17.97
CA ARG A 130 1.53 -2.04 -19.42
C ARG A 130 0.90 -3.36 -19.86
N GLY A 131 0.76 -4.32 -18.94
CA GLY A 131 0.18 -5.64 -19.18
C GLY A 131 -1.30 -5.77 -18.82
N LEU A 132 -1.95 -4.69 -18.35
CA LEU A 132 -3.37 -4.62 -18.00
C LEU A 132 -4.17 -3.86 -19.07
#